data_AF-A0A7S2AH25-F1
#
_entry.id   AF-A0A7S2AH25-F1
#
_cell.length_a   1.000
_cell.length_b   1.000
_cell.length_c   1.000
_cell.angle_alpha   90.00
_cell.angle_beta   90.00
_cell.angle_gamma   90.00
#
_symmetry.space_group_name_H-M   'P 1'
#
loop_
_entity.id
_entity.type
_entity.pdbx_description
1 polymer ?
#
loop_
_entity_poly.entity_id
_entity_poly.type
_entity_poly.pdbx_seq_one_letter_code
_entity_poly.pdbx_strand_id
1 'polypeptide(L)'
;MDLSLLPAPPSTEGRAPEIFIASGTNVGQAAGLIARLLESNGLVTIGGMGPIATSNALKALIIARSYLTESSEGRPLVAFVSSEKFREKDEDRTRMVMSCTWGSADGARAH
;
A
#
# COMPACT_ATOMS: atom_id res chain seq x y z
N MET A 1 4.90 -24.15 -4.44
CA MET A 1 4.49 -22.73 -4.32
C MET A 1 3.13 -22.79 -3.65
N ASP A 2 3.15 -22.71 -2.32
CA ASP A 2 1.96 -22.85 -1.50
C ASP A 2 1.16 -21.55 -1.60
N LEU A 3 0.01 -21.61 -2.26
CA LEU A 3 -0.90 -20.49 -2.47
C LEU A 3 -1.81 -20.38 -1.23
N SER A 4 -1.20 -20.25 -0.05
CA SER A 4 -1.93 -20.05 1.19
C SER A 4 -2.65 -18.70 1.12
N LEU A 5 -3.96 -18.78 0.88
CA LEU A 5 -4.99 -17.75 0.98
C LEU A 5 -4.43 -16.36 1.24
N LEU A 6 -4.11 -15.63 0.16
CA LEU A 6 -3.88 -14.19 0.27
C LEU A 6 -5.05 -13.60 1.07
N PRO A 7 -4.79 -12.78 2.10
CA PRO A 7 -5.87 -12.16 2.86
C PRO A 7 -6.85 -11.51 1.88
N ALA A 8 -8.15 -11.54 2.15
CA ALA A 8 -9.07 -10.73 1.35
C ALA A 8 -8.57 -9.28 1.39
N PRO A 9 -8.58 -8.54 0.26
CA PRO A 9 -8.20 -7.13 0.29
C PRO A 9 -8.99 -6.47 1.42
N PRO A 10 -8.33 -5.77 2.36
CA PRO A 10 -9.05 -5.14 3.45
C PRO A 10 -10.10 -4.23 2.82
N SER A 11 -11.37 -4.46 3.15
CA SER A 11 -12.45 -3.54 2.80
C SER A 11 -12.15 -2.25 3.56
N THR A 12 -11.52 -1.31 2.87
CA THR A 12 -11.01 -0.10 3.52
C THR A 12 -12.14 0.81 3.99
N GLU A 13 -13.41 0.57 3.62
CA GLU A 13 -14.64 1.30 4.02
C GLU A 13 -14.45 2.83 4.17
N GLY A 14 -13.51 3.43 3.42
CA GLY A 14 -13.08 4.82 3.61
C GLY A 14 -12.38 5.16 4.93
N ARG A 15 -12.06 4.20 5.80
CA ARG A 15 -11.31 4.40 7.07
C ARG A 15 -9.80 4.39 6.90
N ALA A 16 -9.28 3.83 5.82
CA ALA A 16 -7.86 3.86 5.57
C ALA A 16 -7.37 5.28 5.27
N PRO A 17 -6.28 5.74 5.90
CA PRO A 17 -5.58 6.92 5.43
C PRO A 17 -5.22 6.74 3.95
N GLU A 18 -5.74 7.61 3.09
CA GLU A 18 -5.45 7.61 1.66
C GLU A 18 -4.35 8.64 1.37
N ILE A 19 -3.32 8.23 0.64
CA ILE A 19 -2.26 9.10 0.17
C ILE A 19 -2.22 9.12 -1.36
N PHE A 20 -1.97 10.31 -1.93
CA PHE A 20 -1.83 10.49 -3.36
C PHE A 20 -0.39 10.73 -3.75
N ILE A 21 0.10 9.92 -4.67
CA ILE A 21 1.43 10.04 -5.26
C ILE A 21 1.30 10.65 -6.64
N ALA A 22 2.06 11.70 -6.89
CA ALA A 22 2.20 12.36 -8.18
C ALA A 22 3.59 12.06 -8.78
N SER A 23 3.79 12.46 -10.04
CA SER A 23 5.07 12.29 -10.74
C SER A 23 6.23 13.02 -10.04
N GLY A 24 5.96 14.19 -9.44
CA GLY A 24 6.95 15.00 -8.71
C GLY A 24 7.09 14.69 -7.21
N THR A 25 6.37 13.68 -6.69
CA THR A 25 6.44 13.34 -5.26
C THR A 25 7.83 12.83 -4.89
N ASN A 26 8.40 13.36 -3.80
CA ASN A 26 9.64 12.82 -3.22
C ASN A 26 9.39 11.43 -2.62
N VAL A 27 10.02 10.41 -3.19
CA VAL A 27 9.80 9.00 -2.83
C VAL A 27 10.20 8.70 -1.38
N GLY A 28 11.27 9.31 -0.87
CA GLY A 28 11.73 9.10 0.51
C GLY A 28 10.76 9.68 1.53
N GLN A 29 10.24 10.89 1.29
CA GLN A 29 9.23 11.49 2.15
C GLN A 29 7.92 10.69 2.12
N ALA A 30 7.50 10.24 0.93
CA ALA A 30 6.34 9.36 0.80
C ALA A 30 6.53 8.04 1.57
N ALA A 31 7.71 7.43 1.49
CA ALA A 31 8.04 6.21 2.23
C ALA A 31 7.96 6.41 3.74
N GLY A 32 8.48 7.53 4.26
CA GLY A 32 8.38 7.88 5.68
C GLY A 32 6.93 8.04 6.14
N LEU A 33 6.10 8.70 5.34
CA LEU A 33 4.67 8.85 5.63
C LEU A 33 3.95 7.49 5.62
N ILE A 34 4.19 6.66 4.60
CA ILE A 34 3.63 5.30 4.49
C ILE A 34 4.00 4.46 5.72
N ALA A 35 5.28 4.47 6.11
CA ALA A 35 5.76 3.71 7.26
C ALA A 35 5.03 4.13 8.55
N ARG A 36 4.97 5.44 8.82
CA ARG A 36 4.26 5.97 9.98
C ARG A 36 2.78 5.59 10.00
N LEU A 37 2.12 5.63 8.84
CA LEU A 37 0.70 5.27 8.73
C LEU A 37 0.47 3.77 8.98
N LEU A 38 1.36 2.91 8.47
CA LEU A 38 1.31 1.47 8.72
C LEU A 38 1.59 1.10 10.18
N GLU A 39 2.50 1.80 10.86
CA GLU A 39 2.75 1.61 12.30
C GLU A 39 1.54 2.04 13.14
N SER A 40 0.96 3.19 12.81
CA SER A 40 -0.11 3.80 13.62
C SER A 40 -1.47 3.14 13.40
N ASN A 41 -1.78 2.76 12.15
CA ASN A 41 -3.11 2.31 11.77
C ASN A 41 -3.15 0.84 11.32
N GLY A 42 -2.00 0.21 11.09
CA GLY A 42 -1.91 -1.15 10.52
C GLY A 42 -2.25 -1.26 9.04
N LEU A 43 -2.75 -0.19 8.42
CA LEU A 43 -3.19 -0.16 7.03
C LEU A 43 -3.06 1.24 6.40
N VAL A 44 -2.87 1.30 5.08
CA VAL A 44 -2.80 2.56 4.30
C VAL A 44 -3.24 2.30 2.87
N THR A 45 -3.88 3.28 2.23
CA THR A 45 -4.22 3.23 0.80
C THR A 45 -3.37 4.23 0.02
N ILE A 46 -2.77 3.78 -1.08
CA ILE A 46 -1.85 4.58 -1.90
C ILE A 46 -2.42 4.68 -3.31
N GLY A 47 -2.77 5.90 -3.73
CA GLY A 47 -3.25 6.20 -5.08
C GLY A 47 -2.16 6.81 -5.96
N GLY A 48 -2.15 6.45 -7.25
CA GLY A 48 -1.27 7.06 -8.24
C GLY A 48 -1.88 7.06 -9.65
N MET A 49 -1.61 8.13 -10.41
CA MET A 49 -2.07 8.28 -11.79
C MET A 49 -0.92 8.36 -12.78
N GLY A 50 -0.96 7.47 -13.78
CA GLY A 50 0.07 7.38 -14.81
C GLY A 50 1.35 6.68 -14.33
N PRO A 51 2.25 6.36 -15.27
CA PRO A 51 3.35 5.41 -15.05
C PRO A 51 4.36 5.90 -14.00
N ILE A 52 4.71 7.19 -14.01
CA ILE A 52 5.72 7.74 -13.10
C ILE A 52 5.20 7.75 -11.65
N ALA A 53 3.98 8.24 -11.44
CA ALA A 53 3.35 8.25 -10.12
C ALA A 53 3.19 6.84 -9.56
N THR A 54 2.72 5.90 -10.39
CA THR A 54 2.62 4.47 -10.03
C THR A 54 3.98 3.89 -9.64
N SER A 55 5.03 4.17 -10.41
CA SER A 55 6.40 3.72 -10.08
C SER A 55 6.88 4.32 -8.76
N ASN A 56 6.66 5.62 -8.53
CA ASN A 56 7.01 6.29 -7.29
C ASN A 56 6.27 5.70 -6.09
N ALA A 57 4.98 5.40 -6.25
CA ALA A 57 4.14 4.80 -5.21
C ALA A 57 4.68 3.41 -4.80
N LEU A 58 5.00 2.56 -5.78
CA LEU A 58 5.57 1.24 -5.52
C LEU A 58 6.94 1.33 -4.85
N LYS A 59 7.83 2.21 -5.34
CA LYS A 59 9.14 2.43 -4.73
C LYS A 59 9.02 2.92 -3.29
N ALA A 60 8.11 3.87 -3.04
CA ALA A 60 7.88 4.41 -1.71
C ALA A 60 7.41 3.31 -0.74
N LEU A 61 6.52 2.40 -1.18
CA LEU A 61 6.10 1.26 -0.39
C LEU A 61 7.25 0.29 -0.07
N ILE A 62 8.11 -0.02 -1.06
CA ILE A 62 9.30 -0.87 -0.88
C ILE A 62 10.28 -0.24 0.12
N ILE A 63 10.51 1.07 0.03
CA ILE A 63 11.38 1.79 0.96
C ILE A 63 10.74 1.86 2.36
N ALA A 64 9.43 2.11 2.45
CA ALA A 64 8.71 2.11 3.71
C ALA A 64 8.88 0.78 4.44
N ARG A 65 8.85 -0.36 3.72
CA ARG A 65 9.14 -1.67 4.31
C ARG A 65 10.51 -1.74 4.98
N SER A 66 11.54 -1.10 4.42
CA SER A 66 12.87 -1.05 5.07
C SER A 66 12.91 -0.24 6.36
N TYR A 67 11.98 0.70 6.55
CA TYR A 67 11.86 1.47 7.80
C TYR A 67 11.12 0.69 8.90
N LEU A 68 10.42 -0.37 8.53
CA LEU A 68 9.52 -1.14 9.41
C LEU A 68 10.08 -2.51 9.77
N THR A 69 11.34 -2.82 9.43
CA THR A 69 11.93 -4.15 9.61
C THR A 69 11.93 -4.59 11.07
N GLU A 70 12.17 -3.67 12.01
CA GLU A 70 12.14 -3.96 13.45
C GLU A 70 10.70 -3.97 14.00
N SER A 71 9.87 -3.00 13.60
CA SER A 71 8.48 -2.83 14.10
C SER A 71 7.49 -3.88 13.59
N SER A 72 7.82 -4.61 12.52
CA SER A 72 6.85 -5.51 11.86
C SER A 72 6.76 -6.91 12.49
N GLU A 73 7.60 -7.25 13.47
CA GLU A 73 7.64 -8.56 14.12
C GLU A 73 7.73 -9.74 13.13
N GLY A 74 8.40 -9.52 11.98
CA GLY A 74 8.51 -10.52 10.92
C GLY A 74 7.25 -10.69 10.06
N ARG A 75 6.16 -9.96 10.31
CA ARG A 75 4.95 -9.99 9.48
C ARG A 75 5.26 -9.47 8.07
N PRO A 76 4.78 -10.13 7.00
CA PRO A 76 4.93 -9.62 5.65
C PRO A 76 4.06 -8.36 5.46
N LEU A 77 4.54 -7.43 4.64
CA LEU A 77 3.73 -6.32 4.14
C LEU A 77 3.04 -6.79 2.86
N VAL A 78 1.71 -6.70 2.82
CA VAL A 78 0.88 -7.13 1.69
C VAL A 78 0.27 -5.90 1.03
N ALA A 79 0.23 -5.87 -0.31
CA ALA A 79 -0.40 -4.81 -1.09
C ALA A 79 -1.40 -5.41 -2.08
N PHE A 80 -2.62 -4.92 -2.06
CA PHE A 80 -3.68 -5.26 -3.00
C PHE A 80 -3.81 -4.14 -4.02
N VAL A 81 -3.48 -4.46 -5.27
CA VAL A 81 -3.49 -3.47 -6.35
C VAL A 81 -4.79 -3.59 -7.13
N SER A 82 -5.51 -2.48 -7.26
CA SER A 82 -6.72 -2.36 -8.07
C SER A 82 -6.63 -1.16 -9.01
N SER A 83 -7.48 -1.17 -10.03
CA SER A 83 -7.73 -0.03 -10.90
C SER A 83 -9.07 0.57 -10.51
N GLU A 84 -9.09 1.86 -10.23
CA GLU A 84 -10.30 2.60 -9.87
C GLU A 84 -10.58 3.68 -10.91
N LYS A 85 -11.83 3.75 -11.34
CA LYS A 85 -12.34 4.87 -12.14
C LYS A 85 -12.94 5.90 -11.20
N PHE A 86 -12.60 7.16 -11.42
CA PHE A 86 -13.21 8.27 -10.71
C PHE A 86 -13.36 9.44 -11.69
N ARG A 87 -14.28 10.36 -11.37
CA ARG A 87 -14.56 11.52 -12.20
C ARG A 87 -13.85 12.74 -11.63
N GLU A 88 -13.03 13.40 -12.43
CA GLU A 88 -12.35 14.64 -12.08
C GLU A 88 -12.62 15.66 -13.18
N LYS A 89 -13.21 16.82 -12.82
CA LYS A 89 -13.49 17.92 -13.76
C LYS A 89 -14.21 17.47 -15.05
N ASP A 90 -15.25 16.66 -14.90
CA ASP A 90 -16.03 16.06 -16.00
C ASP A 90 -15.30 15.07 -16.92
N GLU A 91 -14.10 14.62 -16.53
CA GLU A 91 -13.39 13.56 -17.21
C GLU A 91 -13.33 12.29 -16.36
N ASP A 92 -13.58 11.14 -16.99
CA ASP A 92 -13.33 9.84 -16.39
C ASP A 92 -11.81 9.59 -16.37
N ARG A 93 -11.25 9.50 -15.17
CA ARG A 93 -9.85 9.21 -14.92
C ARG A 93 -9.72 7.82 -14.30
N THR A 94 -8.65 7.13 -14.67
CA THR A 94 -8.29 5.83 -14.08
C THR A 94 -7.04 6.02 -13.23
N ARG A 95 -7.11 5.57 -11.97
CA ARG A 95 -5.97 5.53 -11.06
C ARG A 95 -5.68 4.09 -10.65
N MET A 96 -4.41 3.84 -10.35
CA MET A 96 -4.04 2.64 -9.60
C MET A 96 -4.19 2.95 -8.12
N VAL A 97 -4.74 2.01 -7.37
CA VAL A 97 -4.85 2.06 -5.92
C VAL A 97 -4.20 0.84 -5.32
N MET A 98 -3.39 1.03 -4.29
CA MET A 98 -2.75 -0.03 -3.52
C MET A 98 -3.24 0.04 -2.08
N SER A 99 -4.02 -0.94 -1.65
CA SER A 99 -4.37 -1.10 -0.24
C SER A 99 -3.32 -1.97 0.44
N CYS A 100 -2.62 -1.41 1.42
CA CYS A 100 -1.48 -2.04 2.07
C CYS A 100 -1.79 -2.34 3.53
N THR A 101 -1.41 -3.53 4.00
CA THR A 101 -1.62 -3.99 5.38
C THR A 101 -0.58 -5.03 5.78
N TRP A 102 -0.45 -5.29 7.08
CA TRP A 102 0.29 -6.44 7.59
C TRP A 102 -0.42 -7.76 7.27
N GLY A 103 0.31 -8.76 6.81
CA GLY A 103 -0.17 -10.15 6.72
C GLY A 103 -0.06 -10.87 8.06
N SER A 104 -0.78 -11.99 8.19
CA SER A 104 -0.63 -12.88 9.36
C SER A 104 0.74 -13.56 9.36
N ALA A 105 1.29 -13.79 10.55
CA ALA A 105 2.54 -14.55 10.74
C ALA A 105 2.33 -16.08 10.61
N ASP A 106 1.08 -16.55 10.59
CA ASP A 106 0.71 -17.98 10.63
C ASP A 106 0.85 -18.73 9.29
N GLY A 107 1.91 -18.42 8.53
CA GLY A 107 2.38 -19.26 7.43
C GLY A 107 3.56 -20.17 7.82
N ALA A 108 4.09 -20.04 9.05
CA ALA A 108 5.35 -20.69 9.45
C ALA A 108 5.22 -21.79 10.52
N ARG A 109 4.01 -22.07 11.03
CA ARG A 109 3.77 -23.14 12.02
C ARG A 109 2.42 -23.81 11.83
N ALA A 110 2.36 -24.75 10.89
CA ALA A 110 1.38 -25.83 10.95
C ALA A 110 2.10 -27.12 10.49
N HIS A 111 2.32 -27.98 11.49
CA HIS A 111 2.78 -29.38 11.51
C HIS A 111 3.32 -30.03 10.22
#